data_AF-A0A5T3VR66-F1
#
_entry.id   AF-A0A5T3VR66-F1
#
_cell.length_a   1.000
_cell.length_b   1.000
_cell.length_c   1.000
_cell.angle_alpha   90.00
_cell.angle_beta   90.00
_cell.angle_gamma   90.00
#
_symmetry.space_group_name_H-M   'P 1'
#
loop_
_entity.id
_entity.type
_entity.pdbx_description
1 polymer ?
#
loop_
_entity_poly.entity_id
_entity_poly.type
_entity_poly.pdbx_seq_one_letter_code
_entity_poly.pdbx_strand_id
1 'polypeptide(L)'
;SVIDEQLQIVDKDYFDRTDGSIRGLICTVEASEIVRIITNPENPKEVRKEIFNDNVRVYLSRTNKINRRIIETALSDRSPLFWYLNNGITVTCDSFSYIKGKRAPLVELKNIQIVNGGQTSNALFEASLNSEERLEDVLILVRIIETKSQPVSLAIAESTNSQTPIKSRDLRSNDDIQKKLEEAFEGMGLFYDRKDGQHSNQPKSVRVDALSAGQAHLAYSLDLPEVAKKDRGRIFSDLYETVFTDEL
;
A
#
# COMPACT_ATOMS: atom_id res chain seq x y z
N SER A 1 -5.51 -8.89 -24.54
CA SER A 1 -4.45 -8.55 -25.51
C SER A 1 -3.11 -8.92 -24.91
N VAL A 2 -2.19 -9.47 -25.69
CA VAL A 2 -0.81 -9.73 -25.22
C VAL A 2 -0.09 -8.39 -25.05
N ILE A 3 0.65 -8.24 -23.96
CA ILE A 3 1.37 -7.00 -23.63
C ILE A 3 2.86 -7.31 -23.47
N ASP A 4 3.66 -6.90 -24.44
CA ASP A 4 5.11 -7.01 -24.38
C ASP A 4 5.71 -5.66 -24.02
N GLU A 5 6.64 -5.64 -23.08
CA GLU A 5 7.26 -4.43 -22.58
C GLU A 5 8.74 -4.65 -22.25
N GLN A 6 9.43 -3.55 -21.99
CA GLN A 6 10.78 -3.55 -21.45
C GLN A 6 10.80 -2.77 -20.13
N LEU A 7 11.70 -3.11 -19.22
CA LEU A 7 11.94 -2.35 -17.99
C LEU A 7 13.44 -2.11 -17.80
N GLN A 8 13.82 -0.85 -17.65
CA GLN A 8 15.19 -0.46 -17.32
C GLN A 8 15.43 -0.59 -15.81
N ILE A 9 16.35 -1.49 -15.42
CA ILE A 9 16.76 -1.64 -14.02
C ILE A 9 17.78 -0.56 -13.65
N VAL A 10 17.74 -0.10 -12.40
CA VAL A 10 18.72 0.81 -11.81
C VAL A 10 19.95 0.05 -11.29
N ASP A 11 21.13 0.50 -11.70
CA ASP A 11 22.44 0.00 -11.26
C ASP A 11 22.56 -1.54 -11.22
N LYS A 12 23.01 -2.11 -10.09
CA LYS A 12 23.10 -3.55 -9.85
C LYS A 12 22.05 -4.01 -8.83
N ASP A 13 20.99 -3.22 -8.67
CA ASP A 13 19.95 -3.44 -7.66
C ASP A 13 18.94 -4.47 -8.17
N TYR A 14 19.43 -5.69 -8.40
CA TYR A 14 18.61 -6.81 -8.82
C TYR A 14 19.07 -8.14 -8.25
N PHE A 15 18.11 -9.02 -8.04
CA PHE A 15 18.30 -10.37 -7.54
C PHE A 15 17.46 -11.35 -8.36
N ASP A 16 18.12 -12.29 -9.03
CA ASP A 16 17.49 -13.34 -9.82
C ASP A 16 17.41 -14.62 -8.99
N ARG A 17 16.24 -15.25 -8.99
CA ARG A 17 15.95 -16.51 -8.34
C ARG A 17 15.30 -17.45 -9.34
N THR A 18 15.73 -18.70 -9.38
CA THR A 18 15.15 -19.74 -10.24
C THR A 18 14.90 -20.99 -9.41
N ASP A 19 13.64 -21.43 -9.33
CA ASP A 19 13.21 -22.64 -8.63
C ASP A 19 12.38 -23.51 -9.58
N GLY A 20 12.98 -24.57 -10.12
CA GLY A 20 12.32 -25.44 -11.10
C GLY A 20 11.94 -24.68 -12.37
N SER A 21 10.63 -24.60 -12.65
CA SER A 21 10.08 -23.90 -13.82
C SER A 21 9.68 -22.44 -13.56
N ILE A 22 9.85 -21.96 -12.32
CA ILE A 22 9.50 -20.59 -11.93
C ILE A 22 10.77 -19.77 -11.80
N ARG A 23 10.79 -18.59 -12.43
CA ARG A 23 11.86 -17.61 -12.25
C ARG A 23 11.29 -16.34 -11.63
N GLY A 24 12.06 -15.74 -10.75
CA GLY A 24 11.76 -14.46 -10.13
C GLY A 24 12.92 -13.49 -10.32
N LEU A 25 12.61 -12.23 -10.57
CA LEU A 25 13.57 -11.15 -10.58
C LEU A 25 13.03 -10.06 -9.67
N ILE A 26 13.76 -9.77 -8.60
CA ILE A 26 13.51 -8.59 -7.77
C ILE A 26 14.46 -7.51 -8.27
N CYS A 27 13.96 -6.33 -8.57
CA CYS A 27 14.78 -5.23 -9.06
C CYS A 27 14.27 -3.87 -8.61
N THR A 28 15.15 -2.88 -8.67
CA THR A 28 14.78 -1.47 -8.55
C THR A 28 14.62 -0.86 -9.94
N VAL A 29 13.53 -0.13 -10.15
CA VAL A 29 13.28 0.68 -11.36
C VAL A 29 12.91 2.11 -10.97
N GLU A 30 13.06 3.05 -11.90
CA GLU A 30 12.52 4.40 -11.76
C GLU A 30 11.00 4.39 -11.93
N ALA A 31 10.30 5.31 -11.25
CA ALA A 31 8.85 5.42 -11.36
C ALA A 31 8.38 5.78 -12.77
N SER A 32 9.21 6.53 -13.52
CA SER A 32 9.04 6.84 -14.95
C SER A 32 8.80 5.58 -15.79
N GLU A 33 9.56 4.50 -15.54
CA GLU A 33 9.41 3.22 -16.25
C GLU A 33 8.05 2.56 -15.97
N ILE A 34 7.57 2.65 -14.72
CA ILE A 34 6.25 2.15 -14.35
C ILE A 34 5.16 2.96 -15.06
N VAL A 35 5.25 4.29 -15.01
CA VAL A 35 4.31 5.19 -15.69
C VAL A 35 4.27 4.87 -17.19
N ARG A 36 5.44 4.70 -17.82
CA ARG A 36 5.56 4.37 -19.24
C ARG A 36 4.79 3.10 -19.61
N ILE A 37 5.00 1.99 -18.90
CA ILE A 37 4.38 0.70 -19.26
C ILE A 37 2.86 0.67 -19.02
N ILE A 38 2.35 1.50 -18.10
CA ILE A 38 0.91 1.55 -17.79
C ILE A 38 0.17 2.64 -18.58
N THR A 39 0.88 3.51 -19.29
CA THR A 39 0.26 4.58 -20.08
C THR A 39 -0.39 3.96 -21.32
N ASN A 40 -1.61 4.41 -21.66
CA ASN A 40 -2.28 3.95 -22.87
C ASN A 40 -1.53 4.50 -24.11
N PRO A 41 -1.05 3.63 -25.02
CA PRO A 41 -0.35 4.06 -26.23
C PRO A 41 -1.17 4.97 -27.15
N GLU A 42 -2.50 4.85 -27.12
CA GLU A 42 -3.42 5.65 -27.93
C GLU A 42 -3.85 6.95 -27.25
N ASN A 43 -3.79 6.99 -25.91
CA ASN A 43 -4.15 8.17 -25.12
C ASN A 43 -3.23 8.32 -23.90
N PRO A 44 -2.19 9.16 -23.97
CA PRO A 44 -1.25 9.36 -22.86
C PRO A 44 -1.86 9.88 -21.55
N LYS A 45 -3.11 10.35 -21.57
CA LYS A 45 -3.85 10.80 -20.38
C LYS A 45 -4.63 9.68 -19.69
N GLU A 46 -4.59 8.46 -20.23
CA GLU A 46 -5.29 7.31 -19.69
C GLU A 46 -4.33 6.18 -19.34
N VAL A 47 -4.73 5.40 -18.33
CA VAL A 47 -4.05 4.16 -17.95
C VAL A 47 -4.55 3.03 -18.86
N ARG A 48 -3.60 2.24 -19.39
CA ARG A 48 -3.83 0.98 -20.09
C ARG A 48 -4.39 -0.05 -19.11
N LYS A 49 -5.70 -0.29 -19.14
CA LYS A 49 -6.37 -1.14 -18.14
C LYS A 49 -6.01 -2.62 -18.30
N GLU A 50 -5.68 -3.04 -19.51
CA GLU A 50 -5.42 -4.44 -19.87
C GLU A 50 -4.18 -5.02 -19.17
N ILE A 51 -3.27 -4.16 -18.71
CA ILE A 51 -2.09 -4.57 -17.94
C ILE A 51 -2.45 -4.99 -16.50
N PHE A 52 -3.69 -4.73 -16.06
CA PHE A 52 -4.18 -5.01 -14.71
C PHE A 52 -5.31 -6.06 -14.70
N ASN A 53 -5.54 -6.82 -15.78
CA ASN A 53 -6.67 -7.75 -15.84
C ASN A 53 -6.59 -8.83 -14.75
N ASP A 54 -5.38 -9.28 -14.42
CA ASP A 54 -5.14 -10.25 -13.35
C ASP A 54 -5.11 -9.61 -11.94
N ASN A 55 -5.30 -8.29 -11.84
CA ASN A 55 -5.32 -7.56 -10.58
C ASN A 55 -6.73 -7.50 -9.97
N VAL A 56 -6.98 -8.36 -9.01
CA VAL A 56 -8.28 -8.42 -8.31
C VAL A 56 -8.66 -7.14 -7.55
N ARG A 57 -7.71 -6.24 -7.25
CA ARG A 57 -7.97 -4.96 -6.57
C ARG A 57 -8.34 -3.81 -7.53
N VAL A 58 -7.99 -3.89 -8.82
CA VAL A 58 -8.25 -2.80 -9.78
C VAL A 58 -9.74 -2.59 -10.04
N TYR A 59 -10.56 -3.64 -9.88
CA TYR A 59 -12.02 -3.52 -9.92
C TYR A 59 -12.63 -2.74 -8.73
N LEU A 60 -11.88 -2.46 -7.67
CA LEU A 60 -12.43 -2.00 -6.39
C LEU A 60 -12.13 -0.53 -6.01
N SER A 61 -11.25 0.20 -6.71
CA SER A 61 -10.77 1.50 -6.20
C SER A 61 -11.22 2.73 -6.99
N ARG A 62 -12.46 3.18 -6.75
CA ARG A 62 -12.75 4.61 -6.57
C ARG A 62 -12.49 4.93 -5.09
N THR A 63 -11.26 5.25 -4.68
CA THR A 63 -11.02 5.77 -3.32
C THR A 63 -9.70 6.54 -3.16
N ASN A 64 -9.82 7.78 -2.66
CA ASN A 64 -8.86 8.88 -2.84
C ASN A 64 -7.77 9.04 -1.75
N LYS A 65 -7.84 8.35 -0.59
CA LYS A 65 -6.93 8.65 0.55
C LYS A 65 -5.56 7.95 0.48
N ILE A 66 -5.50 6.70 0.00
CA ILE A 66 -4.23 5.96 -0.16
C ILE A 66 -3.42 6.57 -1.30
N ASN A 67 -4.06 6.77 -2.47
CA ASN A 67 -3.43 7.41 -3.62
C ASN A 67 -2.81 8.76 -3.25
N ARG A 68 -3.52 9.58 -2.45
CA ARG A 68 -3.01 10.87 -2.00
C ARG A 68 -1.69 10.77 -1.23
N ARG A 69 -1.55 9.84 -0.28
CA ARG A 69 -0.29 9.66 0.46
C ARG A 69 0.86 9.19 -0.42
N ILE A 70 0.56 8.33 -1.40
CA ILE A 70 1.56 7.85 -2.36
C ILE A 70 2.03 9.03 -3.23
N ILE A 71 1.10 9.82 -3.76
CA ILE A 71 1.40 11.04 -4.54
C ILE A 71 2.20 12.04 -3.71
N GLU A 72 1.77 12.33 -2.47
CA GLU A 72 2.47 13.22 -1.55
C GLU A 72 3.91 12.74 -1.28
N THR A 73 4.12 11.44 -1.10
CA THR A 73 5.46 10.89 -0.89
C THR A 73 6.31 11.01 -2.16
N ALA A 74 5.74 10.72 -3.34
CA ALA A 74 6.45 10.79 -4.62
C ALA A 74 6.85 12.24 -4.99
N LEU A 75 6.02 13.23 -4.66
CA LEU A 75 6.21 14.62 -5.09
C LEU A 75 6.81 15.56 -4.03
N SER A 76 7.17 15.04 -2.85
CA SER A 76 7.79 15.82 -1.75
C SER A 76 9.26 15.46 -1.56
N ASP A 77 9.93 16.16 -0.65
CA ASP A 77 11.32 15.88 -0.23
C ASP A 77 11.51 14.48 0.40
N ARG A 78 10.40 13.74 0.62
CA ARG A 78 10.41 12.34 1.07
C ARG A 78 10.51 11.35 -0.10
N SER A 79 10.57 11.80 -1.35
CA SER A 79 10.68 10.94 -2.52
C SER A 79 11.84 9.93 -2.46
N PRO A 80 13.03 10.23 -1.87
CA PRO A 80 14.09 9.22 -1.73
C PRO A 80 13.71 8.05 -0.80
N LEU A 81 12.70 8.25 0.06
CA LEU A 81 12.17 7.22 0.94
C LEU A 81 11.10 6.35 0.26
N PHE A 82 10.67 6.69 -0.96
CA PHE A 82 9.52 6.04 -1.62
C PHE A 82 9.70 4.53 -1.74
N TRP A 83 10.90 4.07 -2.10
CA TRP A 83 11.26 2.65 -2.21
C TRP A 83 11.01 1.89 -0.90
N TYR A 84 11.23 2.53 0.26
CA TYR A 84 11.08 1.93 1.59
C TYR A 84 9.65 2.02 2.13
N LEU A 85 8.91 3.07 1.75
CA LEU A 85 7.58 3.37 2.30
C LEU A 85 6.44 2.69 1.54
N ASN A 86 6.69 2.22 0.31
CA ASN A 86 5.70 1.55 -0.53
C ASN A 86 6.01 0.06 -0.67
N ASN A 87 4.96 -0.76 -0.79
CA ASN A 87 5.09 -2.22 -0.93
C ASN A 87 5.69 -2.68 -2.27
N GLY A 88 5.96 -1.76 -3.19
CA GLY A 88 6.43 -2.05 -4.54
C GLY A 88 5.32 -2.53 -5.49
N ILE A 89 5.75 -3.14 -6.60
CA ILE A 89 4.88 -3.64 -7.66
C ILE A 89 5.26 -5.11 -7.94
N THR A 90 4.27 -5.97 -8.09
CA THR A 90 4.49 -7.35 -8.55
C THR A 90 3.91 -7.53 -9.94
N VAL A 91 4.74 -8.02 -10.85
CA VAL A 91 4.43 -8.28 -12.26
C VAL A 91 4.58 -9.77 -12.52
N THR A 92 3.63 -10.37 -13.21
CA THR A 92 3.77 -11.70 -13.83
C THR A 92 3.99 -11.54 -15.32
N CYS A 93 4.69 -12.49 -15.93
CA CYS A 93 4.93 -12.53 -17.36
C CYS A 93 5.12 -13.98 -17.84
N ASP A 94 4.91 -14.22 -19.14
CA ASP A 94 5.14 -15.54 -19.75
C ASP A 94 6.63 -15.88 -19.81
N SER A 95 7.49 -14.87 -19.96
CA SER A 95 8.95 -14.98 -19.94
C SER A 95 9.63 -13.63 -19.74
N PHE A 96 10.80 -13.63 -19.09
CA PHE A 96 11.70 -12.47 -19.09
C PHE A 96 13.14 -12.81 -19.44
N SER A 97 13.83 -11.87 -20.10
CA SER A 97 15.25 -12.00 -20.45
C SER A 97 16.01 -10.69 -20.25
N TYR A 98 17.29 -10.78 -19.88
CA TYR A 98 18.16 -9.62 -19.67
C TYR A 98 19.64 -10.06 -19.67
N ILE A 99 20.54 -9.09 -19.86
CA ILE A 99 21.99 -9.35 -19.85
C ILE A 99 22.49 -9.45 -18.40
N LYS A 100 22.82 -10.65 -17.94
CA LYS A 100 23.35 -10.88 -16.58
C LYS A 100 24.69 -10.20 -16.37
N GLY A 101 24.90 -9.65 -15.17
CA GLY A 101 26.16 -8.98 -14.78
C GLY A 101 26.35 -7.59 -15.39
N LYS A 102 25.47 -7.16 -16.29
CA LYS A 102 25.44 -5.78 -16.79
C LYS A 102 24.93 -4.85 -15.67
N ARG A 103 25.53 -3.66 -15.60
CA ARG A 103 25.00 -2.54 -14.81
C ARG A 103 23.82 -1.92 -15.55
N ALA A 104 22.72 -1.70 -14.84
CA ALA A 104 21.47 -1.21 -15.38
C ALA A 104 21.02 -2.04 -16.61
N PRO A 105 20.73 -3.35 -16.45
CA PRO A 105 20.26 -4.16 -17.57
C PRO A 105 18.83 -3.75 -17.97
N LEU A 106 18.56 -3.79 -19.28
CA LEU A 106 17.21 -3.71 -19.82
C LEU A 106 16.60 -5.12 -19.78
N VAL A 107 15.44 -5.24 -19.14
CA VAL A 107 14.70 -6.50 -19.03
C VAL A 107 13.59 -6.51 -20.06
N GLU A 108 13.60 -7.51 -20.93
CA GLU A 108 12.52 -7.75 -21.89
C GLU A 108 11.48 -8.68 -21.25
N LEU A 109 10.21 -8.30 -21.35
CA LEU A 109 9.09 -8.99 -20.73
C LEU A 109 8.04 -9.33 -21.78
N LYS A 110 7.53 -10.57 -21.72
CA LYS A 110 6.48 -11.05 -22.61
C LYS A 110 5.18 -11.28 -21.88
N ASN A 111 4.10 -10.75 -22.45
CA ASN A 111 2.74 -10.86 -21.91
C ASN A 111 2.64 -10.50 -20.41
N ILE A 112 2.99 -9.26 -20.06
CA ILE A 112 3.01 -8.81 -18.67
C ILE A 112 1.62 -8.55 -18.09
N GLN A 113 1.50 -8.79 -16.78
CA GLN A 113 0.34 -8.41 -15.96
C GLN A 113 0.81 -7.89 -14.60
N ILE A 114 0.30 -6.73 -14.17
CA ILE A 114 0.55 -6.18 -12.83
C ILE A 114 -0.46 -6.78 -11.86
N VAL A 115 -0.04 -7.80 -11.11
CA VAL A 115 -0.91 -8.52 -10.16
C VAL A 115 -0.96 -7.87 -8.77
N ASN A 116 0.00 -6.98 -8.44
CA ASN A 116 0.01 -6.19 -7.22
C ASN A 116 0.61 -4.80 -7.45
N GLY A 117 0.15 -3.80 -6.69
CA GLY A 117 0.63 -2.43 -6.81
C GLY A 117 -0.27 -1.51 -7.65
N GLY A 118 -1.50 -1.92 -7.98
CA GLY A 118 -2.44 -1.11 -8.78
C GLY A 118 -2.65 0.31 -8.24
N GLN A 119 -2.78 0.49 -6.92
CA GLN A 119 -2.87 1.82 -6.29
C GLN A 119 -1.58 2.63 -6.48
N THR A 120 -0.42 2.02 -6.24
CA THR A 120 0.89 2.65 -6.42
C THR A 120 1.09 3.08 -7.87
N SER A 121 0.86 2.19 -8.84
CA SER A 121 1.00 2.49 -10.27
C SER A 121 0.05 3.61 -10.71
N ASN A 122 -1.23 3.58 -10.32
CA ASN A 122 -2.18 4.64 -10.67
C ASN A 122 -1.85 5.98 -10.00
N ALA A 123 -1.39 5.96 -8.74
CA ALA A 123 -0.96 7.16 -8.03
C ALA A 123 0.27 7.81 -8.70
N LEU A 124 1.21 7.01 -9.19
CA LEU A 124 2.37 7.51 -9.93
C LEU A 124 1.98 8.09 -11.29
N PHE A 125 1.03 7.46 -11.99
CA PHE A 125 0.46 8.02 -13.21
C PHE A 125 -0.25 9.36 -12.95
N GLU A 126 -1.05 9.45 -11.88
CA GLU A 126 -1.67 10.72 -11.49
C GLU A 126 -0.63 11.79 -11.13
N ALA A 127 0.45 11.39 -10.45
CA ALA A 127 1.56 12.28 -10.15
C ALA A 127 2.28 12.76 -11.43
N SER A 128 2.47 11.89 -12.42
CA SER A 128 3.17 12.23 -13.68
C SER A 128 2.39 13.25 -14.51
N LEU A 129 1.05 13.18 -14.50
CA LEU A 129 0.20 14.19 -15.15
C LEU A 129 0.39 15.61 -14.58
N ASN A 130 0.88 15.72 -13.35
CA ASN A 130 1.16 17.00 -12.71
C ASN A 130 2.63 17.42 -12.84
N SER A 131 3.58 16.48 -12.72
CA SER A 131 5.02 16.77 -12.71
C SER A 131 5.84 15.52 -13.04
N GLU A 132 5.98 15.21 -14.33
CA GLU A 132 6.73 14.03 -14.82
C GLU A 132 8.21 14.04 -14.39
N GLU A 133 8.89 15.19 -14.48
CA GLU A 133 10.31 15.35 -14.12
C GLU A 133 10.60 14.97 -12.66
N ARG A 134 9.61 15.07 -11.75
CA ARG A 134 9.79 14.71 -10.33
C ARG A 134 9.84 13.20 -10.08
N LEU A 135 9.50 12.39 -11.07
CA LEU A 135 9.44 10.93 -10.95
C LEU A 135 10.73 10.23 -11.42
N GLU A 136 11.65 10.94 -12.06
CA GLU A 136 12.93 10.38 -12.56
C GLU A 136 13.78 9.83 -11.40
N ASP A 137 13.78 10.48 -10.24
CA ASP A 137 14.54 10.05 -9.06
C ASP A 137 13.74 9.15 -8.09
N VAL A 138 12.48 8.84 -8.41
CA VAL A 138 11.64 8.01 -7.53
C VAL A 138 11.89 6.54 -7.81
N LEU A 139 12.54 5.86 -6.88
CA LEU A 139 12.87 4.44 -7.00
C LEU A 139 11.75 3.54 -6.48
N ILE A 140 11.50 2.43 -7.19
CA ILE A 140 10.45 1.47 -6.88
C ILE A 140 11.00 0.05 -6.85
N LEU A 141 10.62 -0.69 -5.80
CA LEU A 141 10.84 -2.13 -5.73
C LEU A 141 9.86 -2.86 -6.66
N VAL A 142 10.38 -3.61 -7.61
CA VAL A 142 9.59 -4.44 -8.53
C VAL A 142 9.96 -5.91 -8.36
N ARG A 143 8.94 -6.76 -8.35
CA ARG A 143 9.08 -8.21 -8.39
C ARG A 143 8.47 -8.73 -9.69
N ILE A 144 9.28 -9.23 -10.58
CA ILE A 144 8.88 -9.89 -11.83
C ILE A 144 8.88 -11.40 -11.59
N ILE A 145 7.81 -12.08 -11.99
CA ILE A 145 7.67 -13.53 -11.86
C ILE A 145 7.33 -14.12 -13.22
N GLU A 146 8.22 -14.95 -13.74
CA GLU A 146 8.00 -15.76 -14.93
C GLU A 146 7.20 -16.99 -14.56
N THR A 147 5.99 -17.10 -15.12
CA THR A 147 5.16 -18.30 -15.01
C THR A 147 4.25 -18.42 -16.23
N LYS A 148 4.22 -19.62 -16.83
CA LYS A 148 3.22 -19.99 -17.83
C LYS A 148 2.01 -20.71 -17.23
N SER A 149 2.03 -20.93 -15.91
CA SER A 149 0.98 -21.63 -15.18
C SER A 149 -0.03 -20.62 -14.64
N GLN A 150 -1.24 -20.62 -15.24
CA GLN A 150 -2.33 -19.76 -14.80
C GLN A 150 -2.71 -19.98 -13.32
N PRO A 151 -2.77 -21.22 -12.77
CA PRO A 151 -2.99 -21.43 -11.34
C PRO A 151 -1.93 -20.77 -10.45
N VAL A 152 -0.66 -20.77 -10.88
CA VAL A 152 0.43 -20.13 -10.14
C VAL A 152 0.28 -18.60 -10.19
N SER A 153 -0.03 -18.03 -11.36
CA SER A 153 -0.30 -16.59 -11.52
C SER A 153 -1.43 -16.13 -10.61
N LEU A 154 -2.54 -16.89 -10.57
CA LEU A 154 -3.68 -16.59 -9.71
C LEU A 154 -3.31 -16.68 -8.22
N ALA A 155 -2.59 -17.72 -7.80
CA ALA A 155 -2.14 -17.86 -6.41
C ALA A 155 -1.20 -16.73 -5.98
N ILE A 156 -0.33 -16.25 -6.90
CA ILE A 156 0.51 -15.07 -6.67
C ILE A 156 -0.36 -13.82 -6.51
N ALA A 157 -1.33 -13.60 -7.41
CA ALA A 157 -2.24 -12.47 -7.32
C ALA A 157 -3.03 -12.48 -6.00
N GLU A 158 -3.60 -13.62 -5.61
CA GLU A 158 -4.35 -13.77 -4.35
C GLU A 158 -3.47 -13.53 -3.12
N SER A 159 -2.28 -14.14 -3.06
CA SER A 159 -1.37 -14.01 -1.91
C SER A 159 -0.81 -12.59 -1.76
N THR A 160 -0.47 -11.93 -2.85
CA THR A 160 0.03 -10.54 -2.81
C THR A 160 -1.08 -9.54 -2.50
N ASN A 161 -2.34 -9.82 -2.86
CA ASN A 161 -3.50 -8.96 -2.57
C ASN A 161 -4.19 -9.25 -1.22
N SER A 162 -3.86 -10.35 -0.54
CA SER A 162 -4.47 -10.75 0.74
C SER A 162 -3.78 -10.16 1.97
N GLN A 163 -2.69 -9.40 1.81
CA GLN A 163 -2.12 -8.63 2.91
C GLN A 163 -3.17 -7.62 3.42
N THR A 164 -3.68 -7.88 4.61
CA THR A 164 -4.70 -7.05 5.25
C THR A 164 -4.03 -5.77 5.73
N PRO A 165 -4.56 -4.58 5.38
CA PRO A 165 -4.03 -3.33 5.91
C PRO A 165 -4.06 -3.35 7.44
N ILE A 166 -2.93 -3.05 8.08
CA ILE A 166 -2.91 -2.78 9.52
C ILE A 166 -3.76 -1.54 9.76
N LYS A 167 -4.80 -1.63 10.60
CA LYS A 167 -5.66 -0.48 10.89
C LYS A 167 -4.83 0.57 11.62
N SER A 168 -5.06 1.86 11.38
CA SER A 168 -4.35 2.93 12.10
C SER A 168 -4.49 2.82 13.62
N ARG A 169 -5.63 2.29 14.09
CA ARG A 169 -5.84 1.93 15.49
C ARG A 169 -4.82 0.91 16.00
N ASP A 170 -4.54 -0.13 15.22
CA ASP A 170 -3.59 -1.16 15.61
C ASP A 170 -2.16 -0.59 15.68
N LEU A 171 -1.80 0.34 14.77
CA LEU A 171 -0.52 1.06 14.82
C LEU A 171 -0.38 1.88 16.11
N ARG A 172 -1.44 2.61 16.47
CA ARG A 172 -1.50 3.48 17.65
C ARG A 172 -1.75 2.74 18.96
N SER A 173 -2.03 1.43 18.91
CA SER A 173 -2.37 0.65 20.10
C SER A 173 -1.22 0.57 21.11
N ASN A 174 0.02 0.80 20.68
CA ASN A 174 1.20 0.78 21.56
C ASN A 174 1.61 2.18 22.06
N ASP A 175 0.90 3.25 21.66
CA ASP A 175 1.16 4.61 22.14
C ASP A 175 0.90 4.68 23.64
N ASP A 176 1.71 5.47 24.35
CA ASP A 176 1.69 5.48 25.82
C ASP A 176 0.36 5.98 26.39
N ILE A 177 -0.30 6.93 25.73
CA ILE A 177 -1.64 7.38 26.13
C ILE A 177 -2.66 6.23 26.11
N GLN A 178 -2.57 5.29 25.15
CA GLN A 178 -3.48 4.15 25.10
C GLN A 178 -3.23 3.18 26.26
N LYS A 179 -1.96 2.99 26.66
CA LYS A 179 -1.60 2.17 27.83
C LYS A 179 -2.08 2.82 29.13
N LYS A 180 -1.91 4.15 29.28
CA LYS A 180 -2.43 4.90 30.43
C LYS A 180 -3.94 4.76 30.56
N LEU A 181 -4.67 4.88 29.45
CA LEU A 181 -6.13 4.67 29.44
C LEU A 181 -6.48 3.24 29.84
N GLU A 182 -5.73 2.24 29.38
CA GLU A 182 -5.93 0.85 29.79
C GLU A 182 -5.81 0.67 31.31
N GLU A 183 -4.74 1.20 31.92
CA GLU A 183 -4.54 1.17 33.38
C GLU A 183 -5.66 1.91 34.13
N ALA A 184 -6.10 3.06 33.62
CA ALA A 184 -7.16 3.85 34.23
C ALA A 184 -8.52 3.12 34.21
N PHE A 185 -8.88 2.51 33.08
CA PHE A 185 -10.12 1.71 32.98
C PHE A 185 -10.04 0.45 33.86
N GLU A 186 -8.88 -0.19 33.94
CA GLU A 186 -8.69 -1.35 34.82
C GLU A 186 -8.92 -0.98 36.29
N GLY A 187 -8.46 0.19 36.74
CA GLY A 187 -8.74 0.74 38.07
C GLY A 187 -10.23 0.95 38.35
N MET A 188 -11.08 1.04 37.32
CA MET A 188 -12.54 1.15 37.40
C MET A 188 -13.26 -0.20 37.27
N GLY A 189 -12.51 -1.30 37.13
CA GLY A 189 -13.06 -2.64 36.87
C GLY A 189 -13.53 -2.84 35.42
N LEU A 190 -13.02 -2.04 34.48
CA LEU A 190 -13.33 -2.10 33.05
C LEU A 190 -12.11 -2.55 32.25
N PHE A 191 -12.35 -3.17 31.10
CA PHE A 191 -11.30 -3.65 30.19
C PHE A 191 -11.26 -2.80 28.93
N TYR A 192 -10.22 -1.99 28.79
CA TYR A 192 -10.01 -1.15 27.61
C TYR A 192 -9.37 -1.94 26.47
N ASP A 193 -10.11 -2.11 25.37
CA ASP A 193 -9.62 -2.81 24.19
C ASP A 193 -8.83 -1.84 23.30
N ARG A 194 -7.50 -1.78 23.45
CA ARG A 194 -6.63 -1.02 22.54
C ARG A 194 -6.64 -1.63 21.14
N LYS A 195 -6.55 -2.96 21.08
CA LYS A 195 -6.63 -3.76 19.85
C LYS A 195 -7.99 -4.44 19.71
N ASP A 196 -8.37 -4.72 18.48
CA ASP A 196 -9.61 -5.44 18.18
C ASP A 196 -9.61 -6.81 18.86
N GLY A 197 -10.62 -7.08 19.70
CA GLY A 197 -10.76 -8.36 20.40
C GLY A 197 -9.76 -8.65 21.52
N GLN A 198 -9.01 -7.65 22.01
CA GLN A 198 -7.96 -7.82 23.02
C GLN A 198 -8.46 -8.55 24.28
N HIS A 199 -9.61 -8.14 24.84
CA HIS A 199 -10.25 -8.80 25.98
C HIS A 199 -11.50 -9.58 25.55
N SER A 200 -11.42 -10.32 24.44
CA SER A 200 -12.55 -11.08 23.89
C SER A 200 -13.13 -12.14 24.84
N ASN A 201 -12.34 -12.61 25.81
CA ASN A 201 -12.74 -13.51 26.88
C ASN A 201 -13.57 -12.85 27.99
N GLN A 202 -13.59 -11.51 28.06
CA GLN A 202 -14.36 -10.78 29.07
C GLN A 202 -15.78 -10.44 28.56
N PRO A 203 -16.77 -10.29 29.47
CA PRO A 203 -18.11 -9.87 29.10
C PRO A 203 -18.12 -8.52 28.38
N LYS A 204 -18.94 -8.37 27.33
CA LYS A 204 -19.05 -7.10 26.59
C LYS A 204 -19.46 -5.92 27.46
N SER A 205 -20.19 -6.16 28.55
CA SER A 205 -20.68 -5.11 29.47
C SER A 205 -19.57 -4.42 30.26
N VAL A 206 -18.40 -5.05 30.40
CA VAL A 206 -17.25 -4.48 31.13
C VAL A 206 -16.13 -4.08 30.18
N ARG A 207 -16.36 -4.11 28.87
CA ARG A 207 -15.36 -3.79 27.85
C ARG A 207 -15.62 -2.42 27.27
N VAL A 208 -14.56 -1.64 27.13
CA VAL A 208 -14.58 -0.32 26.50
C VAL A 208 -13.70 -0.38 25.27
N ASP A 209 -14.31 -0.26 24.09
CA ASP A 209 -13.57 -0.21 22.84
C ASP A 209 -12.90 1.15 22.66
N ALA A 210 -11.61 1.16 22.29
CA ALA A 210 -10.85 2.39 22.11
C ALA A 210 -11.46 3.37 21.09
N LEU A 211 -12.14 2.86 20.06
CA LEU A 211 -12.90 3.69 19.12
C LEU A 211 -14.13 4.31 19.77
N SER A 212 -14.88 3.54 20.56
CA SER A 212 -16.03 4.05 21.28
C SER A 212 -15.63 5.12 22.32
N ALA A 213 -14.55 4.90 23.06
CA ALA A 213 -14.00 5.89 24.00
C ALA A 213 -13.59 7.18 23.28
N GLY A 214 -12.81 7.08 22.19
CA GLY A 214 -12.42 8.23 21.40
C GLY A 214 -13.61 8.98 20.78
N GLN A 215 -14.65 8.25 20.32
CA GLN A 215 -15.87 8.86 19.82
C GLN A 215 -16.63 9.61 20.91
N ALA A 216 -16.72 9.03 22.12
CA ALA A 216 -17.36 9.68 23.26
C ALA A 216 -16.62 10.96 23.66
N HIS A 217 -15.28 10.92 23.74
CA HIS A 217 -14.48 12.10 24.05
C HIS A 217 -14.65 13.18 22.96
N LEU A 218 -14.58 12.80 21.68
CA LEU A 218 -14.77 13.73 20.56
C LEU A 218 -16.17 14.37 20.56
N ALA A 219 -17.20 13.61 20.93
CA ALA A 219 -18.58 14.11 20.95
C ALA A 219 -18.87 14.99 22.17
N TYR A 220 -18.44 14.59 23.36
CA TYR A 220 -18.87 15.21 24.62
C TYR A 220 -17.84 16.17 25.22
N SER A 221 -16.55 15.91 25.05
CA SER A 221 -15.49 16.75 25.61
C SER A 221 -14.99 17.79 24.62
N LEU A 222 -14.93 17.43 23.33
CA LEU A 222 -14.46 18.32 22.26
C LEU A 222 -15.61 19.00 21.48
N ASP A 223 -16.86 18.73 21.83
CA ASP A 223 -18.07 19.29 21.22
C ASP A 223 -18.15 19.11 19.67
N LEU A 224 -17.67 17.95 19.18
CA LEU A 224 -17.70 17.58 17.76
C LEU A 224 -18.54 16.31 17.49
N PRO A 225 -19.84 16.27 17.89
CA PRO A 225 -20.68 15.08 17.77
C PRO A 225 -20.94 14.67 16.30
N GLU A 226 -21.00 15.63 15.38
CA GLU A 226 -21.17 15.35 13.95
C GLU A 226 -19.97 14.58 13.37
N VAL A 227 -18.75 14.96 13.76
CA VAL A 227 -17.51 14.30 13.34
C VAL A 227 -17.39 12.92 13.98
N ALA A 228 -17.70 12.81 15.28
CA ALA A 228 -17.70 11.54 16.00
C ALA A 228 -18.67 10.52 15.37
N LYS A 229 -19.81 10.97 14.84
CA LYS A 229 -20.80 10.11 14.20
C LYS A 229 -20.42 9.71 12.77
N LYS A 230 -20.00 10.67 11.93
CA LYS A 230 -19.80 10.44 10.49
C LYS A 230 -18.42 9.92 10.15
N ASP A 231 -17.39 10.30 10.90
CA ASP A 231 -15.99 10.10 10.51
C ASP A 231 -15.14 9.42 11.60
N ARG A 232 -15.70 8.44 12.30
CA ARG A 232 -15.02 7.74 13.42
C ARG A 232 -13.62 7.19 13.08
N GLY A 233 -13.37 6.82 11.82
CA GLY A 233 -12.05 6.34 11.37
C GLY A 233 -10.94 7.42 11.43
N ARG A 234 -11.30 8.71 11.48
CA ARG A 234 -10.35 9.83 11.60
C ARG A 234 -9.74 9.91 13.00
N ILE A 235 -10.42 9.39 14.02
CA ILE A 235 -9.97 9.39 15.43
C ILE A 235 -8.60 8.73 15.58
N PHE A 236 -8.35 7.58 14.94
CA PHE A 236 -7.04 6.93 14.98
C PHE A 236 -6.13 7.31 13.80
N SER A 237 -6.45 8.39 13.09
CA SER A 237 -5.58 8.91 12.03
C SER A 237 -5.31 10.39 12.21
N ASP A 238 -5.97 11.25 11.46
CA ASP A 238 -5.67 12.69 11.45
C ASP A 238 -6.18 13.46 12.68
N LEU A 239 -7.09 12.89 13.47
CA LEU A 239 -7.58 13.50 14.71
C LEU A 239 -6.94 12.91 15.97
N TYR A 240 -6.00 11.98 15.84
CA TYR A 240 -5.50 11.20 16.98
C TYR A 240 -4.92 12.08 18.09
N GLU A 241 -4.01 12.98 17.72
CA GLU A 241 -3.36 13.90 18.68
C GLU A 241 -4.33 14.95 19.25
N THR A 242 -5.50 15.13 18.63
CA THR A 242 -6.57 16.00 19.17
C THR A 242 -7.46 15.26 20.15
N VAL A 243 -7.73 13.97 19.89
CA VAL A 243 -8.64 13.13 20.69
C VAL A 243 -7.93 12.50 21.88
N PHE A 244 -6.63 12.22 21.78
CA PHE A 244 -5.85 11.54 22.80
C PHE A 244 -4.63 12.39 23.17
N THR A 245 -4.83 13.34 24.08
CA THR A 245 -3.79 14.20 24.62
C THR A 245 -3.25 13.64 25.94
N ASP A 246 -2.11 14.14 26.40
CA ASP A 246 -1.58 13.79 27.73
C ASP A 246 -2.39 14.39 28.90
N GLU A 247 -3.35 15.27 28.61
CA GLU A 247 -4.25 15.91 29.60
C GLU A 247 -5.49 15.04 29.95
N LEU A 248 -5.63 13.89 29.28
CA LEU A 248 -6.69 12.89 29.49
C LEU A 248 -6.43 11.93 30.67
#